data_AF-A0A3D3E6W8-F1
#
_entry.id   AF-A0A3D3E6W8-F1
#
_cell.length_a   1.000
_cell.length_b   1.000
_cell.length_c   1.000
_cell.angle_alpha   90.00
_cell.angle_beta   90.00
_cell.angle_gamma   90.00
#
_symmetry.space_group_name_H-M   'P 1'
#
loop_
_entity.id
_entity.type
_entity.pdbx_description
1 polymer ?
#
loop_
_entity_poly.entity_id
_entity_poly.type
_entity_poly.pdbx_seq_one_letter_code
_entity_poly.pdbx_strand_id
1 'polypeptide(L)'
;MPDTSSTAPEFMQLTIIHNHEDWVIVNKPAGISMQQEQGQPNDISLLQHALSALQKVETNITKLWPVHRLDKVTSGLVIFAKSAEAAAAFTPMFS
;
A
#
# COMPACT_ATOMS: atom_id res chain seq x y z
N MET A 1 11.24 17.39 -32.91
CA MET A 1 11.03 17.42 -31.46
C MET A 1 9.73 18.15 -31.20
N PRO A 2 8.76 17.48 -30.55
CA PRO A 2 8.02 18.17 -29.51
C PRO A 2 7.98 17.38 -28.19
N ASP A 3 8.06 18.16 -27.12
CA ASP A 3 7.50 18.00 -25.78
C ASP A 3 7.91 16.80 -24.92
N THR A 4 8.91 17.06 -24.07
CA THR A 4 9.10 16.44 -22.77
C THR A 4 7.93 16.77 -21.85
N SER A 5 6.79 16.09 -22.02
CA SER A 5 5.75 16.05 -21.01
C SER A 5 6.26 15.23 -19.83
N SER A 6 6.69 15.95 -18.79
CA SER A 6 6.98 15.43 -17.47
C SER A 6 5.81 14.55 -17.01
N THR A 7 6.00 13.23 -17.06
CA THR A 7 5.07 12.27 -16.47
C THR A 7 5.23 12.34 -14.95
N ALA A 8 4.60 13.33 -14.33
CA ALA A 8 4.26 13.19 -12.92
C ALA A 8 3.50 11.87 -12.77
N PRO A 9 3.82 11.01 -11.79
CA PRO A 9 3.08 9.78 -11.61
C PRO A 9 1.62 10.18 -11.38
N GLU A 10 0.75 9.83 -12.33
CA GLU A 10 -0.69 9.87 -12.10
C GLU A 10 -0.90 9.01 -10.85
N PHE A 11 -1.26 9.66 -9.74
CA PHE A 11 -1.60 8.98 -8.50
C PHE A 11 -2.87 8.17 -8.76
N MET A 12 -2.71 7.01 -9.39
CA MET A 12 -3.78 6.05 -9.61
C MET A 12 -4.36 5.74 -8.24
N GLN A 13 -5.64 6.08 -8.08
CA GLN A 13 -6.35 5.96 -6.82
C GLN A 13 -6.20 4.54 -6.29
N LEU A 14 -5.52 4.39 -5.16
CA LEU A 14 -5.38 3.11 -4.50
C LEU A 14 -6.77 2.60 -4.15
N THR A 15 -7.10 1.43 -4.70
CA THR A 15 -8.43 0.83 -4.53
C THR A 15 -8.35 -0.25 -3.46
N ILE A 16 -9.20 -0.14 -2.43
CA ILE A 16 -9.44 -1.23 -1.48
C ILE A 16 -10.33 -2.26 -2.18
N ILE A 17 -9.81 -3.47 -2.38
CA ILE A 17 -10.52 -4.57 -3.05
C ILE A 17 -11.35 -5.35 -2.03
N HIS A 18 -10.81 -5.52 -0.83
CA HIS A 18 -11.52 -6.20 0.26
C HIS A 18 -11.11 -5.64 1.60
N ASN A 19 -12.07 -5.50 2.51
CA ASN A 19 -11.87 -4.99 3.84
C ASN A 19 -12.42 -5.99 4.87
N HIS A 20 -11.53 -6.68 5.57
CA HIS A 20 -11.84 -7.68 6.60
C HIS A 20 -11.53 -7.10 7.99
N GLU A 21 -12.03 -7.72 9.06
CA GLU A 21 -11.77 -7.27 10.44
C GLU A 21 -10.27 -7.22 10.79
N ASP A 22 -9.52 -8.27 10.43
CA ASP A 22 -8.09 -8.39 10.72
C ASP A 22 -7.13 -7.89 9.63
N TRP A 23 -7.59 -7.72 8.39
CA TRP A 23 -6.73 -7.43 7.24
C TRP A 23 -7.47 -6.70 6.12
N VAL A 24 -6.73 -6.12 5.19
CA VAL A 24 -7.25 -5.40 4.03
C VAL A 24 -6.45 -5.78 2.78
N ILE A 25 -7.15 -5.96 1.65
CA ILE A 25 -6.54 -6.16 0.34
C ILE A 25 -6.67 -4.88 -0.45
N VAL A 26 -5.55 -4.43 -1.02
CA VAL A 26 -5.50 -3.27 -1.90
C VAL A 26 -4.89 -3.64 -3.23
N ASN A 27 -5.30 -2.94 -4.29
CA ASN A 27 -4.64 -3.04 -5.59
C ASN A 27 -3.50 -2.02 -5.67
N LYS A 28 -2.26 -2.51 -5.65
CA LYS A 28 -1.05 -1.73 -5.79
C LYS A 28 -0.81 -1.41 -7.28
N PRO A 29 -0.72 -0.14 -7.68
CA PRO A 29 -0.24 0.23 -9.01
C PRO A 29 1.27 -0.01 -9.16
N ALA A 30 1.75 -0.18 -10.40
CA ALA A 30 3.18 -0.14 -10.68
C ALA A 30 3.73 1.27 -10.44
N GLY A 31 4.98 1.39 -10.00
CA GLY A 31 5.68 2.65 -9.75
C GLY A 31 5.67 3.13 -8.30
N ILE A 32 4.80 2.60 -7.42
CA ILE A 32 4.77 2.94 -5.99
C ILE A 32 5.58 1.97 -5.14
N SER A 33 6.30 2.48 -4.15
CA SER A 33 7.06 1.70 -3.18
C SER A 33 6.19 1.24 -2.01
N MET A 34 6.45 0.03 -1.48
CA MET A 34 5.68 -0.56 -0.38
C MET A 34 5.75 0.28 0.90
N GLN A 35 6.95 0.74 1.24
CA GLN A 35 7.25 1.61 2.38
C GLN A 35 8.05 2.82 1.89
N GLN A 36 8.14 3.87 2.70
CA GLN A 36 8.90 5.07 2.33
C GLN A 36 10.38 4.70 2.13
N GLU A 37 10.92 5.08 0.98
CA GLU A 37 12.32 4.85 0.66
C GLU A 37 13.22 5.88 1.38
N GLN A 38 14.36 5.43 1.90
CA GLN A 38 15.37 6.33 2.46
C GLN A 38 15.82 7.32 1.39
N GLY A 39 15.70 8.63 1.67
CA GLY A 39 16.09 9.71 0.76
C GLY A 39 14.97 10.28 -0.10
N GLN A 40 13.75 9.72 -0.06
CA GLN A 40 12.57 10.26 -0.76
C GLN A 40 11.40 10.52 0.21
N PRO A 41 11.54 11.47 1.15
CA PRO A 41 10.53 11.72 2.20
C PRO A 41 9.21 12.28 1.65
N ASN A 42 9.23 12.87 0.46
CA ASN A 42 8.04 13.43 -0.19
C ASN A 42 7.22 12.36 -0.93
N ASP A 43 7.76 11.16 -1.12
CA ASP A 43 7.04 10.09 -1.82
C ASP A 43 6.14 9.36 -0.82
N ILE A 44 4.84 9.32 -1.13
CA ILE A 44 3.84 8.65 -0.30
C ILE A 44 3.90 7.15 -0.62
N SER A 45 4.19 6.36 0.40
CA SER A 45 4.26 4.89 0.24
C SER A 45 2.89 4.25 0.08
N LEU A 46 2.87 3.03 -0.46
CA LEU A 46 1.65 2.20 -0.53
C LEU A 46 1.00 2.04 0.84
N LEU A 47 1.79 1.82 1.88
CA LEU A 47 1.32 1.69 3.26
C LEU A 47 0.57 2.95 3.74
N GLN A 48 1.11 4.14 3.46
CA GLN A 48 0.47 5.41 3.83
C GLN A 48 -0.81 5.67 3.02
N HIS A 49 -0.78 5.37 1.71
CA HIS A 49 -1.97 5.46 0.86
C HIS A 49 -3.08 4.51 1.34
N ALA A 50 -2.73 3.24 1.64
CA ALA A 50 -3.68 2.24 2.12
C ALA A 50 -4.27 2.63 3.47
N LEU A 51 -3.45 3.11 4.41
CA LEU A 51 -3.91 3.61 5.70
C LEU A 51 -4.87 4.79 5.53
N SER A 52 -4.52 5.77 4.70
CA SER A 52 -5.36 6.94 4.43
C SER A 52 -6.68 6.57 3.76
N ALA A 53 -6.68 5.57 2.86
CA ALA A 53 -7.89 5.06 2.22
C ALA A 53 -8.78 4.33 3.23
N LEU A 54 -8.18 3.49 4.09
CA LEU A 54 -8.90 2.73 5.11
C LEU A 54 -9.49 3.63 6.19
N GLN A 55 -8.80 4.71 6.57
CA GLN A 55 -9.31 5.69 7.54
C GLN A 55 -10.58 6.43 7.09
N LYS A 56 -10.87 6.46 5.78
CA LYS A 56 -12.13 7.02 5.25
C LYS A 56 -13.34 6.12 5.54
N VAL A 57 -13.11 4.84 5.81
CA VAL A 57 -14.16 3.85 6.11
C VAL A 57 -14.10 3.34 7.55
N GLU A 58 -12.92 3.35 8.18
CA GLU A 58 -12.68 2.91 9.55
C GLU A 58 -11.84 3.95 10.31
N THR A 59 -12.50 4.76 11.13
CA THR A 59 -11.85 5.88 11.84
C THR A 59 -10.88 5.44 12.94
N ASN A 60 -10.98 4.20 13.42
CA ASN A 60 -10.19 3.70 14.55
C ASN A 60 -8.84 3.09 14.12
N ILE A 61 -8.61 2.89 12.82
CA ILE A 61 -7.36 2.33 12.33
C ILE A 61 -6.27 3.40 12.31
N THR A 62 -5.21 3.15 13.07
CA THR A 62 -4.06 4.06 13.18
C THR A 62 -2.81 3.54 12.48
N LYS A 63 -2.77 2.23 12.18
CA LYS A 63 -1.61 1.56 11.61
C LYS A 63 -2.01 0.35 10.79
N LEU A 64 -1.20 0.05 9.78
CA LEU A 64 -1.24 -1.18 9.01
C LEU A 64 0.12 -1.88 9.09
N TRP A 65 0.11 -3.20 8.93
CA TRP A 65 1.29 -4.05 8.95
C TRP A 65 1.40 -4.78 7.61
N PRO A 66 2.46 -4.53 6.82
CA PRO A 66 2.69 -5.30 5.60
C PRO A 66 3.05 -6.75 5.96
N VAL A 67 2.40 -7.72 5.32
CA VAL A 67 2.67 -9.15 5.54
C VAL A 67 3.44 -9.79 4.38
N HIS A 68 3.49 -9.13 3.24
CA HIS A 68 4.34 -9.46 2.09
C HIS A 68 4.70 -8.18 1.33
N ARG A 69 5.52 -8.31 0.28
CA ARG A 69 5.90 -7.17 -0.57
C ARG A 69 5.79 -7.49 -2.05
N LEU A 70 5.52 -6.44 -2.83
CA LEU A 70 5.72 -6.42 -4.27
C LEU A 70 6.79 -5.37 -4.59
N ASP A 71 7.57 -5.60 -5.63
CA ASP A 71 8.56 -4.63 -6.09
C ASP A 71 7.91 -3.35 -6.61
N LYS A 72 8.68 -2.27 -6.64
CA LYS A 72 8.22 -0.94 -7.05
C LYS A 72 7.53 -0.99 -8.42
N VAL A 73 8.14 -1.67 -9.38
CA VAL A 73 7.66 -1.80 -10.77
C VAL A 73 6.51 -2.79 -10.94
N THR A 74 6.18 -3.57 -9.90
CA THR A 74 5.17 -4.63 -9.98
C THR A 74 3.81 -4.11 -9.54
N SER A 75 2.77 -4.32 -10.35
CA SER A 75 1.37 -4.11 -9.94
C SER A 75 0.76 -5.40 -9.39
N GLY A 76 -0.28 -5.28 -8.57
CA GLY A 76 -1.00 -6.45 -8.08
C GLY A 76 -1.64 -6.26 -6.72
N LEU A 77 -2.18 -7.36 -6.19
CA LEU A 77 -2.84 -7.35 -4.89
C LEU A 77 -1.81 -7.39 -3.77
N VAL A 78 -2.05 -6.54 -2.76
CA VAL A 78 -1.25 -6.50 -1.53
C VAL A 78 -2.18 -6.62 -0.33
N ILE A 79 -1.81 -7.49 0.60
CA ILE A 79 -2.47 -7.67 1.89
C ILE A 79 -1.73 -6.86 2.95
N PHE A 80 -2.49 -6.11 3.73
CA PHE A 80 -2.04 -5.49 4.97
C PHE A 80 -2.85 -6.02 6.15
N ALA A 81 -2.17 -6.40 7.22
CA ALA A 81 -2.82 -6.71 8.49
C ALA A 81 -3.17 -5.41 9.25
N LYS A 82 -4.24 -5.44 10.03
CA LYS A 82 -4.75 -4.33 10.85
C LYS A 82 -4.32 -4.41 12.32
N SER A 83 -3.67 -5.50 12.72
CA SER A 83 -3.08 -5.67 14.05
C SER A 83 -1.74 -6.41 13.96
N ALA A 84 -0.93 -6.29 15.01
CA ALA A 84 0.33 -7.04 15.11
C ALA A 84 0.10 -8.55 15.21
N GLU A 85 -1.00 -8.97 15.84
CA GLU A 85 -1.41 -10.38 15.95
C GLU A 85 -1.76 -10.96 14.58
N ALA A 86 -2.61 -10.26 13.81
CA ALA A 86 -2.93 -10.64 12.45
C ALA A 86 -1.68 -10.68 11.56
N ALA A 87 -0.76 -9.71 11.71
CA ALA A 87 0.50 -9.72 10.97
C ALA A 87 1.35 -10.96 11.29
N ALA A 88 1.43 -11.35 12.55
CA ALA A 88 2.15 -12.55 12.98
C ALA A 88 1.52 -13.84 12.44
N ALA A 89 0.19 -13.89 12.33
CA ALA A 89 -0.52 -15.03 11.75
C ALA A 89 -0.35 -15.13 10.21
N PHE A 90 -0.31 -13.99 9.52
CA PHE A 90 -0.25 -13.94 8.04
C PHE A 90 1.17 -14.05 7.48
N THR A 91 2.18 -13.49 8.16
CA THR A 91 3.57 -13.47 7.66
C THR A 91 4.10 -14.86 7.25
N PRO A 92 3.86 -15.95 8.02
CA PRO A 92 4.32 -17.29 7.65
C PRO A 92 3.69 -17.85 6.36
N MET A 93 2.55 -17.31 5.90
CA MET A 93 1.87 -17.78 4.68
C MET A 93 2.54 -17.28 3.39
N PHE A 94 3.47 -16.33 3.50
CA PHE A 94 4.22 -15.73 2.39
C PHE A 94 5.74 -15.98 2.50
N SER A 95 6.13 -16.94 3.34
CA SER A 95 7.50 -17.40 3.56
C SER A 95 7.94 -18.44 2.52
#